data_AF-A0A2I0NVI6-F1
#
_entry.id   AF-A0A2I0NVI6-F1
#
_cell.length_a   1.000
_cell.length_b   1.000
_cell.length_c   1.000
_cell.angle_alpha   90.00
_cell.angle_beta   90.00
_cell.angle_gamma   90.00
#
_symmetry.space_group_name_H-M   'P 1'
#
loop_
_entity.id
_entity.type
_entity.pdbx_description
1 polymer ?
#
loop_
_entity_poly.entity_id
_entity_poly.type
_entity_poly.pdbx_seq_one_letter_code
_entity_poly.pdbx_strand_id
1 'polypeptide(L)'
;ASGTGIEVSPSQKYVTSLDAQSSVDVPFTVTPSQNANLPFHISYQSGDVDHSTDVVLPIIIGNDKTAAVPIVNNVVLTSKGSYYDITGDITNTGITDAKGLTVTVGSPAEGTGTYAEYAIGSLSSDDAGSFEVTFTTSDLSSVPLVMLWKDAVGNDYRVTKTLNLGSVSEYGGNSSVSRPSGSSGVGASGYTGAGRTGGGMGGASLFSGSRNSGISSFYPVIAAAILVVVGIVLYIKRKWVIAKFRKQ
;
A
#
# COMPACT_ATOMS: atom_id res chain seq x y z
N ALA A 1 -8.54 18.45 -28.11
CA ALA A 1 -8.45 17.18 -27.34
C ALA A 1 -9.53 17.19 -26.27
N SER A 2 -10.30 16.10 -26.17
CA SER A 2 -11.38 15.93 -25.18
C SER A 2 -11.54 14.45 -24.84
N GLY A 3 -11.81 14.12 -23.59
CA GLY A 3 -12.04 12.74 -23.14
C GLY A 3 -12.79 12.71 -21.81
N THR A 4 -13.58 11.68 -21.57
CA THR A 4 -14.38 11.55 -20.33
C THR A 4 -13.47 11.41 -19.11
N GLY A 5 -13.61 12.32 -18.14
CA GLY A 5 -12.76 12.33 -16.94
C GLY A 5 -11.33 12.82 -17.21
N ILE A 6 -11.13 13.61 -18.27
CA ILE A 6 -9.89 14.32 -18.56
C ILE A 6 -10.21 15.78 -18.84
N GLU A 7 -9.61 16.68 -18.07
CA GLU A 7 -9.59 18.10 -18.40
C GLU A 7 -8.31 18.43 -19.16
N VAL A 8 -8.45 19.13 -20.29
CA VAL A 8 -7.31 19.54 -21.12
C VAL A 8 -7.34 21.05 -21.34
N SER A 9 -6.22 21.71 -21.09
CA SER A 9 -6.05 23.15 -21.29
C SER A 9 -4.74 23.47 -22.02
N PRO A 10 -4.77 24.19 -23.16
CA PRO A 10 -5.96 24.55 -23.92
C PRO A 10 -6.58 23.34 -24.64
N SER A 11 -7.88 23.37 -24.97
CA SER A 11 -8.50 22.26 -25.71
C SER A 11 -8.08 22.19 -27.19
N GLN A 12 -7.54 23.28 -27.74
CA GLN A 12 -7.03 23.41 -29.10
C GLN A 12 -5.88 24.41 -29.18
N LYS A 13 -5.01 24.27 -30.17
CA LYS A 13 -3.97 25.25 -30.49
C LYS A 13 -3.74 25.30 -32.00
N TYR A 14 -3.57 26.51 -32.51
CA TYR A 14 -3.26 26.76 -33.91
C TYR A 14 -1.79 27.18 -34.04
N VAL A 15 -1.12 26.60 -35.03
CA VAL A 15 0.23 27.00 -35.47
C VAL A 15 0.04 27.57 -36.87
N THR A 16 0.50 28.81 -37.09
CA THR A 16 0.20 29.56 -38.33
C THR A 16 1.04 29.09 -39.51
N SER A 17 2.36 29.00 -39.33
CA SER A 17 3.29 28.59 -40.38
C SER A 17 4.48 27.91 -39.73
N LEU A 18 4.98 26.86 -40.39
CA LEU A 18 6.15 26.12 -39.94
C LEU A 18 7.16 26.12 -41.09
N ASP A 19 8.36 26.63 -40.82
CA ASP A 19 9.42 26.68 -41.82
C ASP A 19 9.86 25.28 -42.24
N ALA A 20 10.38 25.15 -43.46
CA ALA A 20 10.92 23.89 -43.94
C ALA A 20 12.00 23.36 -42.98
N GLN A 21 11.88 22.07 -42.62
CA GLN A 21 12.79 21.40 -41.68
C GLN A 21 12.78 21.99 -40.25
N SER A 22 11.69 22.64 -39.83
CA SER A 22 11.51 23.12 -38.47
C SER A 22 10.43 22.33 -37.72
N SER A 23 10.40 22.49 -36.39
CA SER A 23 9.41 21.89 -35.50
C SER A 23 8.96 22.92 -34.47
N VAL A 24 7.72 22.77 -33.99
CA VAL A 24 7.16 23.60 -32.91
C VAL A 24 6.59 22.70 -31.83
N ASP A 25 6.85 23.07 -30.57
CA ASP A 25 6.26 22.41 -29.42
C ASP A 25 4.94 23.09 -29.04
N VAL A 26 3.90 22.28 -28.88
CA VAL A 26 2.58 22.74 -28.48
C VAL A 26 2.23 22.14 -27.12
N PRO A 27 2.39 22.89 -26.01
CA PRO A 27 2.12 22.36 -24.69
C PRO A 27 0.60 22.27 -24.43
N PHE A 28 0.21 21.15 -23.82
CA PHE A 28 -1.13 20.90 -23.29
C PHE A 28 -1.00 20.47 -21.83
N THR A 29 -1.77 21.10 -20.94
CA THR A 29 -1.96 20.65 -19.56
C THR A 29 -3.10 19.64 -19.55
N VAL A 30 -2.87 18.48 -18.94
CA VAL A 30 -3.82 17.38 -18.87
C VAL A 30 -4.02 16.99 -17.41
N THR A 31 -5.26 17.08 -16.91
CA THR A 31 -5.66 16.69 -15.56
C THR A 31 -6.63 15.52 -15.64
N PRO A 32 -6.17 14.28 -15.41
CA PRO A 32 -7.04 13.11 -15.43
C PRO A 32 -7.68 12.85 -14.07
N SER A 33 -8.96 12.47 -14.05
CA SER A 33 -9.67 11.99 -12.86
C SER A 33 -9.91 10.47 -12.86
N GLN A 34 -9.67 9.80 -14.00
CA GLN A 34 -9.75 8.36 -14.16
C GLN A 34 -8.86 7.87 -15.31
N ASN A 35 -8.73 6.55 -15.46
CA ASN A 35 -8.12 5.96 -16.64
C ASN A 35 -8.93 6.33 -17.88
N ALA A 36 -8.26 6.81 -18.92
CA ALA A 36 -8.91 7.25 -20.14
C ALA A 36 -7.93 7.34 -21.31
N ASN A 37 -8.49 7.35 -22.52
CA ASN A 37 -7.73 7.57 -23.75
C ASN A 37 -7.98 9.01 -24.22
N LEU A 38 -6.92 9.80 -24.34
CA LEU A 38 -7.01 11.18 -24.82
C LEU A 38 -6.66 11.25 -26.31
N PRO A 39 -7.65 11.47 -27.20
CA PRO A 39 -7.38 11.70 -28.62
C PRO A 39 -6.91 13.13 -28.88
N PHE A 40 -5.84 13.24 -29.66
CA PHE A 40 -5.37 14.46 -30.30
C PHE A 40 -5.67 14.37 -31.79
N HIS A 41 -6.61 15.20 -32.24
CA HIS A 41 -6.91 15.39 -33.65
C HIS A 41 -5.96 16.44 -34.21
N ILE A 42 -5.17 16.06 -35.19
CA ILE A 42 -4.21 16.93 -35.85
C ILE A 42 -4.71 17.15 -37.27
N SER A 43 -4.79 18.41 -37.67
CA SER A 43 -5.18 18.85 -39.00
C SER A 43 -4.15 19.87 -39.46
N TYR A 44 -3.61 19.71 -40.67
CA TYR A 44 -2.65 20.66 -41.23
C TYR A 44 -2.77 20.71 -42.75
N GLN A 45 -2.32 21.82 -43.33
CA GLN A 45 -2.24 22.00 -44.76
C GLN A 45 -0.78 21.97 -45.22
N SER A 46 -0.50 21.28 -46.31
CA SER A 46 0.80 21.32 -46.99
C SER A 46 0.58 21.76 -48.44
N GLY A 47 0.90 23.03 -48.74
CA GLY A 47 0.49 23.65 -50.00
C GLY A 47 -1.05 23.75 -50.08
N ASP A 48 -1.65 23.24 -51.15
CA ASP A 48 -3.11 23.21 -51.33
C ASP A 48 -3.76 21.90 -50.84
N VAL A 49 -3.01 21.06 -50.11
CA VAL A 49 -3.46 19.73 -49.67
C VAL A 49 -3.73 19.72 -48.17
N ASP A 50 -4.93 19.28 -47.80
CA ASP A 50 -5.31 19.05 -46.40
C ASP A 50 -4.89 17.65 -45.94
N HIS A 51 -4.38 17.59 -44.71
CA HIS A 51 -4.01 16.36 -44.03
C HIS A 51 -4.65 16.29 -42.66
N SER A 52 -5.01 15.08 -42.22
CA SER A 52 -5.45 14.83 -40.85
C SER A 52 -4.93 13.51 -40.33
N THR A 53 -4.62 13.48 -39.04
CA THR A 53 -4.24 12.28 -38.31
C THR A 53 -4.67 12.39 -36.86
N ASP A 54 -4.95 11.24 -36.26
CA ASP A 54 -5.24 11.14 -34.83
C ASP A 54 -4.08 10.48 -34.09
N VAL A 55 -3.78 10.98 -32.89
CA VAL A 55 -2.85 10.38 -31.95
C VAL A 55 -3.57 10.15 -30.64
N VAL A 56 -3.51 8.93 -30.09
CA VAL A 56 -4.17 8.60 -28.83
C VAL A 56 -3.12 8.46 -27.73
N LEU A 57 -3.25 9.26 -26.67
CA LEU A 57 -2.45 9.15 -25.45
C LEU A 57 -3.23 8.33 -24.41
N PRO A 58 -2.78 7.10 -24.08
CA PRO A 58 -3.38 6.34 -22.99
C PRO A 58 -2.97 6.92 -21.64
N ILE A 59 -3.95 7.25 -20.80
CA ILE A 59 -3.75 7.72 -19.44
C ILE A 59 -4.15 6.61 -18.47
N ILE A 60 -3.18 6.14 -17.71
CA ILE A 60 -3.37 5.13 -16.67
C ILE A 60 -2.95 5.75 -15.34
N ILE A 61 -3.91 5.95 -14.45
CA ILE A 61 -3.68 6.37 -13.07
C ILE A 61 -3.16 5.16 -12.30
N GLY A 62 -1.93 5.27 -11.80
CA GLY A 62 -1.32 4.27 -10.94
C GLY A 62 -1.60 4.52 -9.47
N ASN A 63 -1.22 3.56 -8.63
CA ASN A 63 -1.30 3.73 -7.18
C ASN A 63 -0.17 4.65 -6.70
N ASP A 64 -0.46 5.49 -5.72
CA ASP A 64 0.58 6.23 -5.01
C ASP A 64 1.47 5.25 -4.23
N LYS A 65 2.73 5.14 -4.67
CA LYS A 65 3.73 4.24 -4.08
C LYS A 65 4.30 4.77 -2.77
N THR A 66 4.03 6.03 -2.45
CA THR A 66 4.49 6.70 -1.23
C THR A 66 3.39 6.88 -0.20
N ALA A 67 2.14 6.58 -0.55
CA ALA A 67 1.00 6.69 0.34
C ALA A 67 1.20 5.91 1.65
N ALA A 68 0.53 6.38 2.70
CA ALA A 68 0.40 5.64 3.93
C ALA A 68 -0.19 4.24 3.68
N VAL A 69 0.25 3.26 4.47
CA VAL A 69 -0.22 1.87 4.38
C VAL A 69 -0.65 1.42 5.78
N PRO A 70 -1.91 1.65 6.17
CA PRO A 70 -2.42 1.20 7.46
C PRO A 70 -2.53 -0.33 7.52
N ILE A 71 -1.88 -0.94 8.51
CA ILE A 71 -1.92 -2.38 8.78
C ILE A 71 -2.53 -2.62 10.15
N VAL A 72 -3.59 -3.44 10.18
CA VAL A 72 -4.31 -3.82 11.40
C VAL A 72 -3.72 -5.08 12.03
N ASN A 73 -3.41 -5.02 13.33
CA ASN A 73 -2.87 -6.10 14.15
C ASN A 73 -3.59 -6.17 15.51
N ASN A 74 -3.27 -7.20 16.32
CA ASN A 74 -3.74 -7.37 17.71
C ASN A 74 -5.26 -7.25 17.89
N VAL A 75 -6.02 -7.78 16.94
CA VAL A 75 -7.48 -7.69 16.94
C VAL A 75 -8.07 -8.53 18.07
N VAL A 76 -8.95 -7.93 18.86
CA VAL A 76 -9.71 -8.58 19.93
C VAL A 76 -11.19 -8.31 19.73
N LEU A 77 -12.00 -9.37 19.82
CA LEU A 77 -13.45 -9.28 19.77
C LEU A 77 -14.04 -9.51 21.18
N THR A 78 -14.94 -8.63 21.60
CA THR A 78 -15.75 -8.80 22.80
C THR A 78 -17.22 -8.85 22.44
N SER A 79 -17.91 -9.94 22.78
CA SER A 79 -19.36 -10.03 22.64
C SER A 79 -20.07 -9.30 23.77
N LYS A 80 -21.06 -8.46 23.42
CA LYS A 80 -21.90 -7.70 24.37
C LYS A 80 -23.38 -8.10 24.25
N GLY A 81 -23.65 -9.32 23.80
CA GLY A 81 -25.00 -9.86 23.60
C GLY A 81 -25.49 -9.64 22.17
N SER A 82 -26.14 -8.50 21.91
CA SER A 82 -26.73 -8.18 20.59
C SER A 82 -25.77 -7.42 19.65
N TYR A 83 -24.63 -6.98 20.18
CA TYR A 83 -23.59 -6.28 19.44
C TYR A 83 -22.20 -6.75 19.91
N TYR A 84 -21.18 -6.34 19.17
CA TYR A 84 -19.79 -6.68 19.40
C TYR A 84 -18.94 -5.42 19.50
N ASP A 85 -17.92 -5.44 20.35
CA ASP A 85 -16.84 -4.47 20.35
C ASP A 85 -15.60 -5.14 19.76
N ILE A 86 -15.02 -4.54 18.72
CA ILE A 86 -13.73 -4.91 18.17
C ILE A 86 -12.70 -3.84 18.52
N THR A 87 -11.60 -4.27 19.13
CA THR A 87 -10.43 -3.43 19.35
C THR A 87 -9.24 -3.97 18.58
N GLY A 88 -8.26 -3.11 18.34
CA GLY A 88 -7.00 -3.51 17.72
C GLY A 88 -6.05 -2.35 17.54
N ASP A 89 -4.89 -2.66 16.99
CA ASP A 89 -3.84 -1.69 16.68
C ASP A 89 -3.75 -1.51 15.16
N ILE A 90 -3.47 -0.28 14.74
CA ILE A 90 -3.16 0.08 13.37
C ILE A 90 -1.80 0.75 13.33
N THR A 91 -0.92 0.22 12.50
CA THR A 91 0.40 0.79 12.23
C THR A 91 0.44 1.31 10.80
N ASN A 92 0.97 2.51 10.59
CA ASN A 92 1.26 3.00 9.25
C ASN A 92 2.64 2.51 8.81
N THR A 93 2.69 1.60 7.85
CA THR A 93 3.95 1.10 7.27
C THR A 93 4.27 1.73 5.91
N GLY A 94 3.56 2.80 5.55
CA GLY A 94 3.81 3.57 4.33
C GLY A 94 4.90 4.63 4.54
N ILE A 95 5.23 5.37 3.47
CA ILE A 95 6.29 6.39 3.50
C ILE A 95 5.75 7.74 4.00
N THR A 96 4.47 8.04 3.72
CA THR A 96 3.82 9.29 4.10
C THR A 96 2.85 9.09 5.26
N ASP A 97 2.52 10.20 5.92
CA ASP A 97 1.55 10.22 7.01
C ASP A 97 0.13 9.98 6.53
N ALA A 98 -0.65 9.20 7.28
CA ALA A 98 -2.10 9.15 7.15
C ALA A 98 -2.72 10.26 8.01
N LYS A 99 -3.48 11.19 7.42
CA LYS A 99 -4.16 12.27 8.13
C LYS A 99 -5.63 11.95 8.32
N GLY A 100 -6.15 12.17 9.53
CA GLY A 100 -7.57 11.97 9.84
C GLY A 100 -8.06 10.53 9.59
N LEU A 101 -7.22 9.55 9.94
CA LEU A 101 -7.55 8.14 9.87
C LEU A 101 -8.77 7.83 10.73
N THR A 102 -9.77 7.23 10.09
CA THR A 102 -11.00 6.73 10.71
C THR A 102 -11.15 5.24 10.42
N VAL A 103 -11.84 4.54 11.32
CA VAL A 103 -12.08 3.11 11.24
C VAL A 103 -13.56 2.84 11.51
N THR A 104 -14.18 2.03 10.67
CA THR A 104 -15.56 1.52 10.89
C THR A 104 -15.68 0.13 10.27
N VAL A 105 -16.85 -0.49 10.39
CA VAL A 105 -17.18 -1.73 9.67
C VAL A 105 -18.02 -1.44 8.42
N GLY A 106 -17.91 -2.30 7.42
CA GLY A 106 -18.77 -2.28 6.23
C GLY A 106 -19.78 -3.42 6.21
N SER A 107 -20.74 -3.35 5.28
CA SER A 107 -21.73 -4.40 5.03
C SER A 107 -21.06 -5.77 4.81
N PRO A 108 -21.60 -6.87 5.39
CA PRO A 108 -22.90 -6.97 6.07
C PRO A 108 -22.90 -6.57 7.54
N ALA A 109 -21.76 -6.14 8.08
CA ALA A 109 -21.68 -5.58 9.42
C ALA A 109 -22.12 -4.11 9.42
N GLU A 110 -22.72 -3.67 10.52
CA GLU A 110 -23.19 -2.30 10.68
C GLU A 110 -22.69 -1.72 12.00
N GLY A 111 -21.98 -0.59 11.92
CA GLY A 111 -21.54 0.16 13.09
C GLY A 111 -22.76 0.64 13.89
N THR A 112 -22.69 0.54 15.22
CA THR A 112 -23.79 0.93 16.11
C THR A 112 -23.27 1.54 17.41
N GLY A 113 -24.16 2.15 18.18
CA GLY A 113 -23.83 2.73 19.48
C GLY A 113 -22.90 3.95 19.39
N THR A 114 -22.15 4.20 20.46
CA THR A 114 -21.28 5.38 20.60
C THR A 114 -20.05 5.33 19.69
N TYR A 115 -19.55 4.13 19.40
CA TYR A 115 -18.33 3.91 18.63
C TYR A 115 -18.60 3.19 17.30
N ALA A 116 -19.68 3.57 16.59
CA ALA A 116 -19.97 3.04 15.26
C ALA A 116 -18.86 3.35 14.23
N GLU A 117 -18.16 4.45 14.43
CA GLU A 117 -16.96 4.89 13.72
C GLU A 117 -15.98 5.45 14.74
N TYR A 118 -14.69 5.17 14.57
CA TYR A 118 -13.63 5.57 15.48
C TYR A 118 -12.58 6.42 14.76
N ALA A 119 -12.32 7.61 15.29
CA ALA A 119 -11.29 8.50 14.78
C ALA A 119 -9.97 8.26 15.53
N ILE A 120 -8.94 7.80 14.82
CA ILE A 120 -7.58 7.65 15.36
C ILE A 120 -6.84 9.00 15.25
N GLY A 121 -7.13 9.78 14.21
CA GLY A 121 -6.45 11.03 13.93
C GLY A 121 -5.31 10.84 12.94
N SER A 122 -4.16 11.49 13.14
CA SER A 122 -3.04 11.36 12.21
C SER A 122 -2.07 10.28 12.68
N LEU A 123 -1.63 9.41 11.77
CA LEU A 123 -0.52 8.48 11.99
C LEU A 123 0.64 8.87 11.10
N SER A 124 1.79 9.17 11.70
CA SER A 124 3.01 9.43 10.94
C SER A 124 3.52 8.15 10.27
N SER A 125 4.48 8.26 9.34
CA SER A 125 5.25 7.08 8.89
C SER A 125 5.82 6.35 10.10
N ASP A 126 5.66 5.02 10.14
CA ASP A 126 6.11 4.12 11.21
C ASP A 126 5.44 4.32 12.59
N ASP A 127 4.36 5.10 12.67
CA ASP A 127 3.60 5.32 13.89
C ASP A 127 2.42 4.35 14.03
N ALA A 128 1.89 4.22 15.24
CA ALA A 128 0.77 3.34 15.55
C ALA A 128 -0.31 4.03 16.41
N GLY A 129 -1.55 3.62 16.21
CA GLY A 129 -2.68 3.99 17.05
C GLY A 129 -3.61 2.80 17.26
N SER A 130 -4.40 2.84 18.32
CA SER A 130 -5.40 1.81 18.60
C SER A 130 -6.80 2.31 18.24
N PHE A 131 -7.71 1.37 17.98
CA PHE A 131 -9.12 1.68 17.69
C PHE A 131 -10.06 0.80 18.50
N GLU A 132 -11.29 1.28 18.62
CA GLU A 132 -12.44 0.53 19.16
C GLU A 132 -13.66 0.82 18.29
N VAL A 133 -14.29 -0.21 17.75
CA VAL A 133 -15.53 -0.07 16.96
C VAL A 133 -16.59 -0.99 17.53
N THR A 134 -17.78 -0.44 17.73
CA THR A 134 -18.96 -1.19 18.14
C THR A 134 -19.83 -1.47 16.91
N PHE A 135 -20.22 -2.73 16.70
CA PHE A 135 -20.98 -3.13 15.52
C PHE A 135 -21.92 -4.32 15.76
N THR A 136 -22.84 -4.51 14.82
CA THR A 136 -23.68 -5.70 14.71
C THR A 136 -23.36 -6.44 13.41
N THR A 137 -23.48 -7.76 13.41
CA THR A 137 -23.37 -8.58 12.21
C THR A 137 -24.11 -9.90 12.43
N SER A 138 -24.62 -10.50 11.36
CA SER A 138 -25.12 -11.88 11.39
C SER A 138 -24.01 -12.93 11.21
N ASP A 139 -22.83 -12.51 10.73
CA ASP A 139 -21.72 -13.39 10.41
C ASP A 139 -20.38 -12.78 10.85
N LEU A 140 -19.70 -13.46 11.76
CA LEU A 140 -18.36 -13.09 12.24
C LEU A 140 -17.24 -13.65 11.37
N SER A 141 -17.50 -14.54 10.42
CA SER A 141 -16.47 -15.16 9.59
C SER A 141 -15.87 -14.22 8.55
N SER A 142 -16.56 -13.12 8.24
CA SER A 142 -16.18 -12.17 7.19
C SER A 142 -16.65 -10.75 7.51
N VAL A 143 -16.07 -10.14 8.55
CA VAL A 143 -16.35 -8.75 8.94
C VAL A 143 -15.40 -7.79 8.22
N PRO A 144 -15.88 -6.88 7.35
CA PRO A 144 -15.01 -5.97 6.63
C PRO A 144 -14.72 -4.72 7.48
N LEU A 145 -13.47 -4.56 7.90
CA LEU A 145 -12.98 -3.36 8.56
C LEU A 145 -12.57 -2.34 7.50
N VAL A 146 -13.19 -1.16 7.52
CA VAL A 146 -12.96 -0.08 6.57
C VAL A 146 -12.13 1.00 7.23
N MET A 147 -11.03 1.36 6.61
CA MET A 147 -10.13 2.44 7.03
C MET A 147 -10.15 3.53 5.98
N LEU A 148 -10.35 4.78 6.40
CA LEU A 148 -10.30 5.95 5.52
C LEU A 148 -9.34 6.98 6.08
N TRP A 149 -8.52 7.58 5.22
CA TRP A 149 -7.59 8.65 5.59
C TRP A 149 -7.34 9.59 4.43
N LYS A 150 -6.67 10.70 4.71
CA LYS A 150 -6.20 11.67 3.72
C LYS A 150 -4.69 11.71 3.67
N ASP A 151 -4.13 12.08 2.52
CA ASP A 151 -2.73 12.47 2.43
C ASP A 151 -2.52 13.95 2.82
N ALA A 152 -1.28 14.43 2.69
CA ALA A 152 -0.90 15.80 3.05
C ALA A 152 -1.57 16.89 2.18
N VAL A 153 -2.07 16.55 1.00
CA VAL A 153 -2.75 17.47 0.08
C VAL A 153 -4.27 17.28 0.07
N GLY A 154 -4.78 16.36 0.89
CA GLY A 154 -6.21 16.14 1.12
C GLY A 154 -6.87 15.09 0.22
N ASN A 155 -6.11 14.30 -0.54
CA ASN A 155 -6.69 13.20 -1.32
C ASN A 155 -7.18 12.09 -0.38
N ASP A 156 -8.38 11.58 -0.63
CA ASP A 156 -8.96 10.49 0.16
C ASP A 156 -8.44 9.11 -0.27
N TYR A 157 -8.11 8.30 0.72
CA TYR A 157 -7.71 6.91 0.57
C TYR A 157 -8.65 6.02 1.38
N ARG A 158 -8.88 4.81 0.87
CA ARG A 158 -9.73 3.80 1.51
C ARG A 158 -9.11 2.43 1.34
N VAL A 159 -9.04 1.69 2.45
CA VAL A 159 -8.73 0.26 2.45
C VAL A 159 -9.81 -0.49 3.20
N THR A 160 -10.14 -1.69 2.73
CA THR A 160 -11.04 -2.61 3.42
C THR A 160 -10.32 -3.91 3.67
N LYS A 161 -10.21 -4.30 4.94
CA LYS A 161 -9.60 -5.56 5.38
C LYS A 161 -10.71 -6.45 5.92
N THR A 162 -10.93 -7.60 5.28
CA THR A 162 -11.88 -8.59 5.77
C THR A 162 -11.25 -9.41 6.88
N LEU A 163 -11.91 -9.44 8.04
CA LEU A 163 -11.48 -10.15 9.24
C LEU A 163 -12.38 -11.37 9.46
N ASN A 164 -11.77 -12.51 9.72
CA ASN A 164 -12.49 -13.67 10.26
C ASN A 164 -12.38 -13.63 11.79
N LEU A 165 -13.48 -13.25 12.43
CA LEU A 165 -13.60 -13.09 13.87
C LEU A 165 -14.31 -14.28 14.54
N GLY A 166 -14.73 -15.29 13.76
CA GLY A 166 -15.44 -16.47 14.27
C GLY A 166 -14.60 -17.36 15.19
N SER A 167 -13.27 -17.30 15.07
CA SER A 167 -12.32 -18.00 15.96
C SER A 167 -11.58 -17.07 16.92
N VAL A 168 -11.87 -15.76 16.88
CA VAL A 168 -11.26 -14.75 17.75
C VAL A 168 -12.10 -14.66 19.02
N SER A 169 -12.17 -15.77 19.77
CA SER A 169 -12.91 -15.85 21.02
C SER A 169 -11.96 -15.81 22.23
N GLU A 170 -12.13 -14.75 23.03
CA GLU A 170 -12.00 -14.74 24.50
C GLU A 170 -10.61 -14.92 25.11
N TYR A 171 -9.83 -13.83 25.19
CA TYR A 171 -8.95 -13.60 26.35
C TYR A 171 -9.63 -12.63 27.32
N GLY A 172 -10.82 -13.03 27.78
CA GLY A 172 -11.67 -12.25 28.69
C GLY A 172 -12.35 -13.14 29.74
N GLY A 173 -11.73 -14.28 30.07
CA GLY A 173 -12.19 -15.17 31.11
C GLY A 173 -11.48 -14.85 32.42
N ASN A 174 -12.21 -14.25 33.35
CA ASN A 174 -11.83 -14.04 34.73
C ASN A 174 -11.33 -15.37 35.34
N SER A 175 -10.01 -15.59 35.37
CA SER A 175 -9.41 -16.73 36.05
C SER A 175 -9.41 -16.43 37.54
N SER A 176 -10.57 -16.57 38.17
CA SER A 176 -10.66 -16.78 39.61
C SER A 176 -9.97 -18.11 39.90
N VAL A 177 -8.66 -18.05 40.15
CA VAL A 177 -7.92 -19.14 40.76
C VAL A 177 -8.51 -19.33 42.16
N SER A 178 -9.44 -20.28 42.28
CA SER A 178 -9.90 -20.81 43.55
C SER A 178 -8.72 -21.51 44.21
N ARG A 179 -7.97 -20.78 45.04
CA ARG A 179 -6.95 -21.34 45.91
C ARG A 179 -7.67 -22.19 46.97
N PRO A 180 -7.34 -23.48 47.13
CA PRO A 180 -7.91 -24.27 48.21
C PRO A 180 -7.44 -23.69 49.55
N SER A 181 -8.41 -23.41 50.41
CA SER A 181 -8.22 -23.07 51.82
C SER A 181 -7.52 -24.22 52.54
N GLY A 182 -6.23 -24.04 52.84
CA GLY A 182 -5.45 -24.86 53.77
C GLY A 182 -4.99 -24.02 54.95
N SER A 183 -5.74 -24.09 56.03
CA SER A 183 -5.35 -23.57 57.34
C SER A 183 -4.34 -24.53 57.98
N SER A 184 -3.15 -24.03 58.38
CA SER A 184 -2.55 -24.25 59.72
C SER A 184 -1.03 -23.95 59.74
N GLY A 185 -0.58 -23.20 60.74
CA GLY A 185 0.64 -23.56 61.49
C GLY A 185 1.97 -22.84 61.20
N VAL A 186 2.23 -21.76 61.96
CA VAL A 186 3.45 -21.43 62.72
C VAL A 186 4.79 -22.10 62.35
N GLY A 187 5.86 -21.31 62.13
CA GLY A 187 7.25 -21.76 62.26
C GLY A 187 8.31 -20.77 61.74
N ALA A 188 9.29 -20.45 62.58
CA ALA A 188 10.27 -19.37 62.43
C ALA A 188 11.66 -19.81 61.92
N SER A 189 12.45 -18.81 61.50
CA SER A 189 13.93 -18.70 61.51
C SER A 189 14.84 -19.76 60.88
N GLY A 190 15.80 -19.29 60.06
CA GLY A 190 17.15 -19.87 60.06
C GLY A 190 17.99 -19.81 58.77
N TYR A 191 19.05 -19.00 58.80
CA TYR A 191 20.41 -19.23 58.27
C TYR A 191 20.72 -19.38 56.76
N THR A 192 21.36 -18.34 56.23
CA THR A 192 22.69 -18.30 55.57
C THR A 192 23.31 -19.60 55.04
N GLY A 193 23.78 -19.56 53.78
CA GLY A 193 24.78 -20.51 53.27
C GLY A 193 25.19 -20.23 51.83
N ALA A 194 26.44 -19.83 51.63
CA ALA A 194 27.04 -19.44 50.37
C ALA A 194 27.65 -20.62 49.58
N GLY A 195 27.72 -20.48 48.26
CA GLY A 195 28.96 -20.73 47.50
C GLY A 195 29.03 -21.95 46.57
N ARG A 196 29.56 -21.67 45.36
CA ARG A 196 30.44 -22.46 44.45
C ARG A 196 29.84 -22.68 43.05
N THR A 197 30.27 -21.91 42.04
CA THR A 197 31.44 -22.10 41.14
C THR A 197 31.46 -23.42 40.37
N GLY A 198 31.39 -23.32 39.04
CA GLY A 198 31.73 -24.39 38.10
C GLY A 198 31.51 -23.94 36.65
N GLY A 199 32.56 -23.41 36.02
CA GLY A 199 32.56 -23.00 34.61
C GLY A 199 32.72 -24.17 33.63
N GLY A 200 32.44 -23.90 32.36
CA GLY A 200 32.68 -24.81 31.25
C GLY A 200 32.46 -24.12 29.90
N MET A 201 33.56 -23.67 29.28
CA MET A 201 33.65 -23.23 27.89
C MET A 201 33.58 -24.44 26.94
N GLY A 202 33.07 -24.20 25.72
CA GLY A 202 33.51 -24.93 24.52
C GLY A 202 32.42 -25.72 23.82
N GLY A 203 32.13 -25.36 22.56
CA GLY A 203 31.25 -26.14 21.70
C GLY A 203 30.90 -25.43 20.40
N ALA A 204 31.89 -25.32 19.50
CA ALA A 204 31.66 -24.94 18.11
C ALA A 204 30.61 -25.87 17.47
N SER A 205 29.54 -25.30 16.93
CA SER A 205 28.64 -25.99 15.99
C SER A 205 28.76 -25.31 14.63
N LEU A 206 29.77 -25.78 13.91
CA LEU A 206 29.83 -25.76 12.46
C LEU A 206 28.82 -26.80 11.95
N PHE A 207 27.96 -26.39 11.01
CA PHE A 207 27.04 -27.23 10.22
C PHE A 207 25.79 -27.76 10.93
N SER A 208 24.73 -26.96 10.91
CA SER A 208 23.35 -27.47 10.77
C SER A 208 22.71 -26.74 9.59
N GLY A 209 22.71 -27.40 8.43
CA GLY A 209 22.05 -26.91 7.23
C GLY A 209 20.54 -26.98 7.39
N SER A 210 19.88 -25.84 7.15
CA SER A 210 18.50 -25.82 6.68
C SER A 210 18.41 -24.74 5.61
N ARG A 211 18.36 -25.18 4.36
CA ARG A 211 18.09 -24.35 3.19
C ARG A 211 16.56 -24.25 3.05
N ASN A 212 15.98 -23.17 3.56
CA ASN A 212 14.66 -22.66 3.17
C ASN A 212 14.91 -21.28 2.52
N SER A 213 14.89 -21.13 1.20
CA SER A 213 13.75 -21.05 0.28
C SER A 213 12.99 -19.71 0.38
N GLY A 214 12.99 -18.96 -0.74
CA GLY A 214 12.42 -17.62 -0.94
C GLY A 214 13.46 -16.52 -0.66
N ILE A 215 13.96 -15.71 -1.59
CA ILE A 215 13.36 -15.02 -2.74
C ILE A 215 14.54 -14.53 -3.60
N SER A 216 15.00 -15.32 -4.57
CA SER A 216 16.12 -14.91 -5.45
C SER A 216 15.88 -15.17 -6.94
N SER A 217 14.65 -15.47 -7.35
CA SER A 217 14.32 -15.82 -8.73
C SER A 217 14.14 -14.64 -9.70
N PHE A 218 14.29 -13.38 -9.27
CA PHE A 218 13.98 -12.22 -10.15
C PHE A 218 15.18 -11.44 -10.69
N TYR A 219 16.42 -11.77 -10.32
CA TYR A 219 17.60 -11.08 -10.85
C TYR A 219 18.09 -11.50 -12.25
N PRO A 220 17.95 -12.76 -12.74
CA PRO A 220 18.49 -13.09 -14.06
C PRO A 220 17.66 -12.51 -15.22
N VAL A 221 16.35 -12.30 -15.03
CA VAL A 221 15.46 -11.78 -16.10
C VAL A 221 15.66 -10.28 -16.33
N ILE A 222 15.85 -9.50 -15.25
CA ILE A 222 16.08 -8.05 -15.34
C ILE A 222 17.47 -7.76 -15.94
N ALA A 223 18.49 -8.53 -15.53
CA ALA A 223 19.83 -8.39 -16.11
C ALA A 223 19.86 -8.76 -17.61
N ALA A 224 19.14 -9.81 -18.02
CA ALA A 224 19.03 -10.19 -19.43
C ALA A 224 18.28 -9.15 -20.27
N ALA A 225 17.21 -8.55 -19.75
CA ALA A 225 16.45 -7.51 -20.46
C ALA A 225 17.29 -6.24 -20.69
N ILE A 226 18.09 -5.83 -19.71
CA ILE A 226 18.98 -4.66 -19.83
C ILE A 226 20.05 -4.90 -20.91
N LEU A 227 20.66 -6.09 -20.97
CA LEU A 227 21.66 -6.42 -21.99
C LEU A 227 21.09 -6.44 -23.41
N VAL A 228 19.84 -6.91 -23.58
CA VAL A 228 19.16 -6.90 -24.88
C VAL A 228 18.88 -5.46 -25.34
N VAL A 229 18.40 -4.59 -24.45
CA VAL A 229 18.13 -3.17 -24.79
C VAL A 229 19.42 -2.44 -25.15
N VAL A 230 20.50 -2.63 -24.39
CA VAL A 230 21.81 -2.04 -24.70
C VAL A 230 22.34 -2.55 -26.06
N GLY A 231 22.18 -3.84 -26.36
CA GLY A 231 22.56 -4.42 -27.65
C GLY A 231 21.82 -3.81 -28.83
N ILE A 232 20.50 -3.60 -28.70
CA ILE A 232 19.67 -2.98 -29.75
C ILE A 232 20.08 -1.52 -29.98
N VAL A 233 20.31 -0.74 -28.91
CA VAL A 233 20.73 0.66 -29.03
C VAL A 233 22.09 0.79 -29.71
N LEU A 234 23.06 -0.07 -29.35
CA LEU A 234 24.37 -0.08 -30.00
C LEU A 234 24.30 -0.52 -31.47
N TYR A 235 23.43 -1.47 -31.80
CA TYR A 235 23.20 -1.91 -33.18
C TYR A 235 22.61 -0.80 -34.06
N ILE A 236 21.60 -0.07 -33.56
CA ILE A 236 20.98 1.06 -34.28
C ILE A 236 22.01 2.18 -34.48
N LYS A 237 22.78 2.53 -33.44
CA LYS A 237 23.82 3.57 -33.53
C LYS A 237 24.90 3.21 -34.55
N ARG A 238 25.35 1.95 -34.57
CA ARG A 238 26.34 1.47 -35.55
C ARG A 238 25.80 1.54 -36.99
N LYS A 239 24.54 1.14 -37.20
CA LYS A 239 23.92 1.17 -38.53
C LYS A 239 23.75 2.60 -39.06
N TRP A 240 23.43 3.56 -38.19
CA TRP A 240 23.31 4.97 -38.54
C TRP A 240 24.66 5.60 -38.91
N VAL A 241 25.72 5.29 -38.15
CA VAL A 241 27.08 5.77 -38.45
C VAL A 241 27.57 5.24 -39.80
N ILE A 242 27.37 3.95 -40.08
CA ILE A 242 27.77 3.36 -41.38
C ILE A 242 26.96 3.94 -42.55
N ALA A 243 25.66 4.23 -42.35
CA ALA A 243 24.84 4.87 -43.37
C ALA A 243 25.30 6.31 -43.69
N LYS A 244 25.88 7.00 -42.71
CA LYS A 244 26.42 8.36 -42.87
C LYS A 244 27.73 8.39 -43.67
N PHE A 245 28.55 7.34 -43.57
CA PHE A 245 29.81 7.22 -44.30
C PHE A 245 29.71 6.61 -45.71
N ARG A 246 28.56 6.04 -46.08
CA ARG A 246 28.31 5.53 -47.46
C ARG A 246 27.76 6.58 -48.43
N LYS A 247 27.57 7.83 -47.98
CA LYS A 247 27.04 8.95 -48.78
C LYS A 247 28.07 10.07 -49.05
N GLN A 248 29.35 9.77 -48.89
CA GLN A 248 30.48 10.57 -49.38
C GLN A 248 31.22 9.74 -50.42
#